data_AF-A0A2E5YKC3-F1
#
_entry.id   AF-A0A2E5YKC3-F1
#
_cell.length_a   1.000
_cell.length_b   1.000
_cell.length_c   1.000
_cell.angle_alpha   90.00
_cell.angle_beta   90.00
_cell.angle_gamma   90.00
#
_symmetry.space_group_name_H-M   'P 1'
#
loop_
_entity.id
_entity.type
_entity.pdbx_description
1 polymer ?
#
loop_
_entity_poly.entity_id
_entity_poly.type
_entity_poly.pdbx_seq_one_letter_code
_entity_poly.pdbx_strand_id
1 'polypeptide(L)'
;MEFWQSIVMTGIDHLIEVAKIAEEVGFAGVTVADHLVTPNRVLIGIGIGIGWMEEEFELVGRPFQERGRRTEELMQVARKLFSGERVEHHGEFYDFDPVQLAPVPKNHPPVLIGGHSPKALRRAAAADGWLGVNYDLEKVPPILAALREDRCELGREHAPFHVALALNDLSELEELHRLEEAGLSMIINPPAMSTSGEQTSLDEKREQLESYAKRFIVH
;
A
#
# COMPACT_ATOMS: atom_id res chain seq x y z
N MET A 1 -11.43 10.34 -4.63
CA MET A 1 -10.50 9.20 -4.44
C MET A 1 -9.15 9.48 -5.09
N GLU A 2 -8.05 8.95 -4.56
CA GLU A 2 -6.72 9.10 -5.16
C GLU A 2 -6.36 7.93 -6.08
N PHE A 3 -5.70 8.23 -7.20
CA PHE A 3 -5.19 7.22 -8.14
C PHE A 3 -3.67 7.20 -8.11
N TRP A 4 -3.10 6.02 -7.92
CA TRP A 4 -1.65 5.79 -7.84
C TRP A 4 -1.21 4.85 -8.95
N GLN A 5 -0.07 5.15 -9.57
CA GLN A 5 0.46 4.41 -10.71
C GLN A 5 1.55 3.41 -10.29
N SER A 6 1.33 2.12 -10.48
CA SER A 6 2.35 1.09 -10.21
C SER A 6 3.42 1.05 -11.31
N ILE A 7 4.68 1.22 -10.93
CA ILE A 7 5.83 1.20 -11.84
C ILE A 7 6.73 -0.02 -11.64
N VAL A 8 6.24 -1.04 -10.92
CA VAL A 8 7.00 -2.26 -10.57
C VAL A 8 7.61 -2.96 -11.80
N MET A 9 6.91 -2.94 -12.94
CA MET A 9 7.33 -3.57 -14.20
C MET A 9 7.92 -2.57 -15.22
N THR A 10 8.19 -1.33 -14.79
CA THR A 10 8.80 -0.31 -15.65
C THR A 10 10.31 -0.45 -15.65
N GLY A 11 10.92 -0.55 -16.85
CA GLY A 11 12.38 -0.50 -17.01
C GLY A 11 12.99 0.72 -16.32
N ILE A 12 14.15 0.53 -15.71
CA ILE A 12 14.81 1.54 -14.85
C ILE A 12 15.04 2.87 -15.60
N ASP A 13 15.34 2.77 -16.89
CA ASP A 13 15.53 3.87 -17.82
C ASP A 13 14.28 4.74 -18.04
N HIS A 14 13.09 4.18 -17.85
CA HIS A 14 11.82 4.89 -18.04
C HIS A 14 11.16 5.35 -16.72
N LEU A 15 11.67 4.94 -15.54
CA LEU A 15 11.01 5.20 -14.24
C LEU A 15 10.72 6.69 -14.00
N ILE A 16 11.71 7.54 -14.25
CA ILE A 16 11.59 8.99 -13.99
C ILE A 16 10.57 9.63 -14.92
N GLU A 17 10.59 9.29 -16.21
CA GLU A 17 9.67 9.88 -17.17
C GLU A 17 8.24 9.38 -16.97
N VAL A 18 8.06 8.09 -16.66
CA VAL A 18 6.74 7.55 -16.29
C VAL A 18 6.19 8.24 -15.04
N ALA A 19 7.02 8.50 -14.04
CA ALA A 19 6.59 9.22 -12.84
C ALA A 19 6.16 10.67 -13.13
N LYS A 20 6.89 11.38 -13.99
CA LYS A 20 6.51 12.73 -14.45
C LYS A 20 5.21 12.71 -15.24
N ILE A 21 5.05 11.77 -16.16
CA ILE A 21 3.82 11.62 -16.95
C ILE A 21 2.63 11.35 -16.03
N ALA A 22 2.78 10.44 -15.07
CA ALA A 22 1.73 10.13 -14.10
C ALA A 22 1.29 11.39 -13.35
N GLU A 23 2.23 12.23 -12.90
CA GLU A 23 1.93 13.52 -12.28
C GLU A 23 1.24 14.49 -13.24
N GLU A 24 1.74 14.62 -14.48
CA GLU A 24 1.16 15.50 -15.53
C GLU A 24 -0.31 15.18 -15.81
N VAL A 25 -0.66 13.88 -15.82
CA VAL A 25 -2.02 13.42 -16.14
C VAL A 25 -2.93 13.26 -14.91
N GLY A 26 -2.44 13.61 -13.71
CA GLY A 26 -3.26 13.74 -12.50
C GLY A 26 -3.25 12.57 -11.53
N PHE A 27 -2.33 11.59 -11.66
CA PHE A 27 -2.12 10.61 -10.59
C PHE A 27 -1.56 11.29 -9.34
N ALA A 28 -1.96 10.80 -8.17
CA ALA A 28 -1.48 11.29 -6.87
C ALA A 28 0.00 10.95 -6.62
N GLY A 29 0.49 9.90 -7.27
CA GLY A 29 1.88 9.46 -7.19
C GLY A 29 2.10 8.12 -7.88
N VAL A 30 3.30 7.56 -7.68
CA VAL A 30 3.69 6.26 -8.20
C VAL A 30 3.96 5.26 -7.08
N THR A 31 3.91 3.96 -7.39
CA THR A 31 4.21 2.90 -6.44
C THR A 31 5.29 1.99 -6.99
N VAL A 32 6.32 1.73 -6.21
CA VAL A 32 7.27 0.62 -6.43
C VAL A 32 6.88 -0.48 -5.46
N ALA A 33 7.41 -1.71 -5.60
CA ALA A 33 7.02 -2.85 -4.78
C ALA A 33 6.85 -2.44 -3.31
N ASP A 34 5.63 -2.62 -2.81
CA ASP A 34 5.19 -2.37 -1.44
C ASP A 34 5.40 -0.95 -0.87
N HIS A 35 5.72 0.04 -1.71
CA HIS A 35 6.02 1.42 -1.31
C HIS A 35 5.39 2.48 -2.22
N LEU A 36 4.71 3.45 -1.62
CA LEU A 36 4.22 4.65 -2.30
C LEU A 36 5.34 5.71 -2.42
N VAL A 37 5.41 6.43 -3.54
CA VAL A 37 6.41 7.49 -3.78
C VAL A 37 5.71 8.68 -4.45
N THR A 38 5.88 9.90 -3.93
CA THR A 38 5.49 11.13 -4.66
C THR A 38 6.69 12.06 -4.84
N PRO A 39 6.77 12.82 -5.95
CA PRO A 39 7.92 13.68 -6.28
C PRO A 39 8.19 14.80 -5.26
N ASN A 40 7.18 15.24 -4.50
CA ASN A 40 7.30 16.32 -3.50
C ASN A 40 7.11 15.84 -2.04
N ARG A 41 6.70 14.59 -1.84
CA ARG A 41 6.52 13.93 -0.54
C ARG A 41 6.77 12.42 -0.69
N VAL A 42 7.84 11.88 -0.10
CA VAL A 42 7.91 10.43 0.04
C VAL A 42 6.90 10.01 1.12
N LEU A 43 5.68 9.68 0.73
CA LEU A 43 4.75 8.92 1.56
C LEU A 43 5.25 7.49 1.54
N ILE A 44 6.13 7.09 2.46
CA ILE A 44 6.55 5.68 2.57
C ILE A 44 5.38 4.87 3.13
N GLY A 45 4.35 4.61 2.32
CA GLY A 45 3.39 3.57 2.65
C GLY A 45 4.17 2.27 2.81
N ILE A 46 4.30 1.72 4.02
CA ILE A 46 4.88 0.38 4.17
C ILE A 46 3.71 -0.59 4.03
N GLY A 47 3.56 -1.16 2.84
CA GLY A 47 2.70 -2.31 2.62
C GLY A 47 3.35 -3.53 3.26
N ILE A 48 2.89 -3.96 4.44
CA ILE A 48 3.44 -5.19 5.03
C ILE A 48 2.69 -6.39 4.47
N GLY A 49 3.26 -6.99 3.42
CA GLY A 49 2.97 -8.36 3.02
C GLY A 49 3.54 -9.31 4.07
N ILE A 50 2.69 -9.83 4.95
CA ILE A 50 3.10 -10.69 6.09
C ILE A 50 3.66 -12.06 5.65
N GLY A 51 3.66 -12.32 4.34
CA GLY A 51 4.03 -13.60 3.75
C GLY A 51 2.87 -14.59 3.75
N TRP A 52 2.62 -15.17 2.58
CA TRP A 52 1.51 -16.11 2.36
C TRP A 52 1.98 -17.53 2.00
N MET A 53 3.22 -17.68 1.53
CA MET A 53 3.80 -18.94 1.10
C MET A 53 4.60 -19.57 2.24
N GLU A 54 4.11 -20.67 2.79
CA GLU A 54 4.74 -21.35 3.93
C GLU A 54 6.09 -21.97 3.54
N GLU A 55 6.22 -22.41 2.30
CA GLU A 55 7.43 -23.00 1.72
C GLU A 55 8.60 -22.01 1.71
N GLU A 56 8.36 -20.72 1.47
CA GLU A 56 9.41 -19.69 1.53
C GLU A 56 9.96 -19.55 2.95
N PHE A 57 9.07 -19.64 3.95
CA PHE A 57 9.44 -19.56 5.37
C PHE A 57 10.26 -20.78 5.80
N GLU A 58 9.89 -21.97 5.34
CA GLU A 58 10.66 -23.19 5.54
C GLU A 58 12.07 -23.08 4.93
N LEU A 59 12.17 -22.58 3.69
CA LEU A 59 13.45 -22.42 2.98
C LEU A 59 14.42 -21.49 3.71
N VAL A 60 13.94 -20.41 4.33
CA VAL A 60 14.77 -19.46 5.10
C VAL A 60 14.87 -19.82 6.58
N GLY A 61 14.34 -20.97 6.99
CA GLY A 61 14.41 -21.48 8.37
C GLY A 61 13.66 -20.61 9.38
N ARG A 62 12.53 -20.02 9.00
CA ARG A 62 11.70 -19.18 9.89
C ARG A 62 10.32 -19.81 10.10
N PRO A 63 9.76 -19.83 11.33
CA PRO A 63 8.43 -20.38 11.54
C PRO A 63 7.34 -19.52 10.89
N PHE A 64 6.52 -20.12 10.02
CA PHE A 64 5.41 -19.44 9.36
C PHE A 64 4.37 -18.91 10.36
N GLN A 65 4.07 -19.67 11.42
CA GLN A 65 3.04 -19.29 12.40
C GLN A 65 3.36 -18.03 13.23
N GLU A 66 4.64 -17.62 13.26
CA GLU A 66 5.10 -16.46 14.03
C GLU A 66 5.01 -15.13 13.26
N ARG A 67 4.88 -15.18 11.93
CA ARG A 67 4.92 -14.00 11.04
C ARG A 67 4.01 -12.86 11.48
N GLY A 68 2.82 -13.17 12.01
CA GLY A 68 1.88 -12.18 12.52
C GLY A 68 2.41 -11.45 13.75
N ARG A 69 2.87 -12.20 14.77
CA ARG A 69 3.45 -11.63 16.00
C ARG A 69 4.73 -10.83 15.70
N ARG A 70 5.57 -11.35 14.80
CA ARG A 70 6.78 -10.66 14.32
C ARG A 70 6.45 -9.34 13.62
N THR A 71 5.38 -9.31 12.85
CA THR A 71 4.90 -8.08 12.20
C THR A 71 4.35 -7.08 13.22
N GLU A 72 3.59 -7.55 14.21
CA GLU A 72 3.07 -6.69 15.27
C GLU A 72 4.19 -6.04 16.08
N GLU A 73 5.25 -6.78 16.42
CA GLU A 73 6.43 -6.24 17.08
C GLU A 73 7.20 -5.27 16.16
N LEU A 74 7.35 -5.60 14.87
CA LEU A 74 7.99 -4.72 13.89
C LEU A 74 7.27 -3.38 13.77
N MET A 75 5.93 -3.37 13.78
CA MET A 75 5.15 -2.13 13.74
C MET A 75 5.38 -1.27 14.99
N GLN A 76 5.59 -1.88 16.16
CA GLN A 76 5.95 -1.14 17.37
C GLN A 76 7.36 -0.55 17.24
N VAL A 77 8.32 -1.32 16.73
CA VAL A 77 9.69 -0.86 16.44
C VAL A 77 9.68 0.30 15.44
N ALA A 78 8.96 0.16 14.31
CA ALA A 78 8.88 1.18 13.28
C ALA A 78 8.30 2.49 13.82
N ARG A 79 7.22 2.44 14.60
CA ARG A 79 6.64 3.62 15.26
C ARG A 79 7.63 4.31 16.22
N LYS A 80 8.38 3.53 17.00
CA LYS A 80 9.46 4.07 17.85
C LYS A 80 10.54 4.76 17.01
N LEU A 81 11.04 4.10 15.97
CA LEU A 81 12.10 4.65 15.12
C LEU A 81 11.67 5.92 14.39
N PHE A 82 10.42 5.98 13.92
CA PHE A 82 9.90 7.16 13.24
C PHE A 82 9.64 8.34 14.17
N SER A 83 9.65 8.19 15.50
CA SER A 83 9.55 9.34 16.43
C SER A 83 10.72 10.31 16.30
N GLY A 84 11.86 9.81 15.79
CA GLY A 84 13.09 10.59 15.70
C GLY A 84 13.83 10.76 17.03
N GLU A 85 13.29 10.23 18.11
CA GLU A 85 13.95 10.16 19.40
C GLU A 85 15.00 9.04 19.41
N ARG A 86 15.88 9.05 20.41
CA ARG A 86 16.74 7.90 20.69
C ARG A 86 15.90 6.83 21.38
N VAL A 87 15.75 5.68 20.74
CA VAL A 87 14.88 4.58 21.17
C VAL A 87 15.62 3.27 21.26
N GLU A 88 15.16 2.41 22.16
CA GLU A 88 15.60 1.02 22.31
C GLU A 88 14.39 0.07 22.22
N HIS A 89 14.66 -1.20 21.94
CA HIS A 89 13.64 -2.23 21.92
C HIS A 89 14.24 -3.56 22.34
N HIS A 90 13.60 -4.22 23.30
CA HIS A 90 13.97 -5.55 23.78
C HIS A 90 12.69 -6.40 23.77
N GLY A 91 12.44 -7.06 22.64
CA GLY A 91 11.23 -7.84 22.37
C GLY A 91 11.55 -9.30 22.07
N GLU A 92 10.56 -10.05 21.60
CA GLU A 92 10.73 -11.47 21.25
C GLU A 92 11.49 -11.62 19.93
N PHE A 93 11.28 -10.71 18.98
CA PHE A 93 11.82 -10.80 17.62
C PHE A 93 12.91 -9.77 17.33
N TYR A 94 12.90 -8.62 18.01
CA TYR A 94 13.86 -7.53 17.83
C TYR A 94 14.49 -7.16 19.17
N ASP A 95 15.81 -7.02 19.17
CA ASP A 95 16.58 -6.64 20.34
C ASP A 95 17.71 -5.70 19.91
N PHE A 96 17.66 -4.44 20.34
CA PHE A 96 18.69 -3.45 20.05
C PHE A 96 18.82 -2.41 21.15
N ASP A 97 20.09 -2.04 21.38
CA ASP A 97 20.51 -0.92 22.22
C ASP A 97 20.09 0.44 21.62
N PRO A 98 20.10 1.54 22.40
CA PRO A 98 19.62 2.85 21.95
C PRO A 98 20.15 3.32 20.59
N VAL A 99 19.25 3.42 19.60
CA VAL A 99 19.51 3.96 18.26
C VAL A 99 18.62 5.17 17.97
N GLN A 100 18.99 5.98 16.97
CA GLN A 100 18.18 7.09 16.49
C GLN A 100 18.15 7.08 14.96
N LEU A 101 16.96 7.16 14.38
CA LEU A 101 16.79 7.29 12.94
C LEU A 101 17.11 8.73 12.52
N ALA A 102 18.02 8.90 11.56
CA ALA A 102 18.36 10.20 10.99
C ALA A 102 18.61 10.08 9.46
N PRO A 103 18.03 10.97 8.63
CA PRO A 103 17.11 12.04 9.00
C PRO A 103 15.74 11.49 9.42
N VAL A 104 15.06 12.19 10.32
CA VAL A 104 13.68 11.87 10.71
C VAL A 104 12.76 12.31 9.57
N PRO A 105 11.87 11.44 9.07
CA PRO A 105 10.85 11.84 8.11
C PRO A 105 10.01 12.99 8.67
N LYS A 106 9.77 14.03 7.86
CA LYS A 106 8.95 15.19 8.29
C LYS A 106 7.52 14.81 8.67
N ASN A 107 6.99 13.74 8.07
CA ASN A 107 5.70 13.15 8.39
C ASN A 107 5.91 11.65 8.62
N HIS A 108 5.22 11.09 9.60
CA HIS A 108 5.18 9.64 9.76
C HIS A 108 4.54 9.01 8.52
N PRO A 109 5.21 8.06 7.87
CA PRO A 109 4.61 7.37 6.75
C PRO A 109 3.42 6.52 7.23
N PRO A 110 2.27 6.51 6.53
CA PRO A 110 1.16 5.66 6.93
C PRO A 110 1.54 4.18 6.76
N VAL A 111 1.23 3.34 7.75
CA VAL A 111 1.44 1.89 7.65
C VAL A 111 0.15 1.23 7.16
N LEU A 112 0.22 0.63 5.97
CA LEU A 112 -0.88 -0.10 5.36
C LEU A 112 -0.64 -1.60 5.51
N ILE A 113 -1.59 -2.32 6.09
CA ILE A 113 -1.44 -3.77 6.29
C ILE A 113 -2.29 -4.51 5.27
N GLY A 114 -1.66 -5.45 4.58
CA GLY A 114 -2.35 -6.34 3.64
C GLY A 114 -2.91 -7.60 4.29
N GLY A 115 -3.76 -8.29 3.53
CA GLY A 115 -4.29 -9.62 3.87
C GLY A 115 -5.79 -9.65 4.09
N HIS A 116 -6.35 -10.86 4.05
CA HIS A 116 -7.80 -11.12 4.07
C HIS A 116 -8.28 -11.92 5.30
N SER A 117 -7.38 -12.55 6.06
CA SER A 117 -7.79 -13.31 7.25
C SER A 117 -8.34 -12.36 8.33
N PRO A 118 -9.27 -12.81 9.20
CA PRO A 118 -9.79 -11.98 10.30
C PRO A 118 -8.68 -11.37 11.17
N LYS A 119 -7.61 -12.12 11.45
CA LYS A 119 -6.44 -11.60 12.18
C LYS A 119 -5.68 -10.50 11.40
N ALA A 120 -5.63 -10.59 10.07
CA ALA A 120 -5.00 -9.57 9.24
C ALA A 120 -5.85 -8.29 9.15
N LEU A 121 -7.16 -8.44 9.01
CA LEU A 121 -8.09 -7.30 9.01
C LEU A 121 -8.05 -6.58 10.35
N ARG A 122 -8.07 -7.31 11.47
CA ARG A 122 -7.97 -6.70 12.80
C ARG A 122 -6.64 -5.96 13.02
N ARG A 123 -5.53 -6.48 12.48
CA ARG A 123 -4.25 -5.76 12.46
C ARG A 123 -4.32 -4.49 11.62
N ALA A 124 -4.89 -4.56 10.42
CA ALA A 124 -5.06 -3.40 9.55
C ALA A 124 -5.94 -2.33 10.21
N ALA A 125 -7.03 -2.71 10.87
CA ALA A 125 -7.88 -1.81 11.64
C ALA A 125 -7.12 -1.06 12.76
N ALA A 126 -6.11 -1.69 13.37
CA ALA A 126 -5.23 -1.08 14.36
C ALA A 126 -4.11 -0.19 13.76
N ALA A 127 -3.89 -0.26 12.44
CA ALA A 127 -2.87 0.52 11.73
C ALA A 127 -3.45 1.84 11.18
N ASP A 128 -2.75 2.41 10.18
CA ASP A 128 -3.17 3.62 9.47
C ASP A 128 -3.99 3.28 8.22
N GLY A 129 -4.02 2.02 7.81
CA GLY A 129 -4.78 1.59 6.65
C GLY A 129 -4.71 0.11 6.31
N TRP A 130 -5.47 -0.26 5.29
CA TRP A 130 -5.52 -1.58 4.68
C TRP A 130 -5.12 -1.51 3.20
N LEU A 131 -4.32 -2.47 2.77
CA LEU A 131 -3.94 -2.65 1.37
C LEU A 131 -4.50 -3.97 0.83
N GLY A 132 -5.54 -3.88 0.00
CA GLY A 132 -6.06 -5.02 -0.74
C GLY A 132 -5.28 -5.24 -2.03
N VAL A 133 -4.85 -6.47 -2.31
CA VAL A 133 -4.20 -6.86 -3.57
C VAL A 133 -4.91 -8.10 -4.12
N ASN A 134 -5.25 -8.09 -5.42
CA ASN A 134 -5.89 -9.23 -6.12
C ASN A 134 -7.23 -9.68 -5.50
N TYR A 135 -8.09 -8.72 -5.13
CA TYR A 135 -9.44 -9.03 -4.63
C TYR A 135 -10.46 -9.06 -5.77
N ASP A 136 -11.41 -9.96 -5.63
CA ASP A 136 -12.70 -9.88 -6.31
C ASP A 136 -13.46 -8.66 -5.75
N LEU A 137 -13.86 -7.75 -6.64
CA LEU A 137 -14.44 -6.46 -6.27
C LEU A 137 -15.74 -6.60 -5.50
N GLU A 138 -16.51 -7.67 -5.75
CA GLU A 138 -17.73 -7.97 -5.00
C GLU A 138 -17.44 -8.29 -3.51
N LYS A 139 -16.24 -8.76 -3.19
CA LYS A 139 -15.82 -9.10 -1.82
C LYS A 139 -15.27 -7.92 -1.04
N VAL A 140 -14.99 -6.80 -1.70
CA VAL A 140 -14.40 -5.62 -1.06
C VAL A 140 -15.38 -4.96 -0.07
N PRO A 141 -16.65 -4.67 -0.40
CA PRO A 141 -17.55 -4.01 0.55
C PRO A 141 -17.73 -4.75 1.89
N PRO A 142 -17.91 -6.10 1.92
CA PRO A 142 -17.92 -6.85 3.18
C PRO A 142 -16.63 -6.72 4.00
N ILE A 143 -15.46 -6.68 3.35
CA ILE A 143 -14.16 -6.48 4.03
C ILE A 143 -14.09 -5.08 4.64
N LEU A 144 -14.52 -4.05 3.91
CA LEU A 144 -14.54 -2.68 4.42
C LEU A 144 -15.51 -2.53 5.60
N ALA A 145 -16.64 -3.23 5.59
CA ALA A 145 -17.56 -3.28 6.72
C ALA A 145 -16.89 -3.91 7.96
N ALA A 146 -16.21 -5.05 7.80
CA ALA A 146 -15.48 -5.71 8.89
C ALA A 146 -14.37 -4.81 9.46
N LEU A 147 -13.62 -4.10 8.62
CA LEU A 147 -12.60 -3.14 9.06
C LEU A 147 -13.21 -2.00 9.87
N ARG A 148 -14.38 -1.48 9.47
CA ARG A 148 -15.08 -0.42 10.22
C ARG A 148 -15.53 -0.92 11.60
N GLU A 149 -16.02 -2.15 11.69
CA GLU A 149 -16.41 -2.79 12.95
C GLU A 149 -15.21 -2.96 13.88
N ASP A 150 -14.12 -3.59 13.38
CA ASP A 150 -12.88 -3.74 14.14
C ASP A 150 -12.33 -2.38 14.63
N ARG A 151 -12.42 -1.33 13.81
CA ARG A 151 -11.99 0.02 14.21
C ARG A 151 -12.85 0.63 15.31
N CYS A 152 -14.16 0.41 15.28
CA CYS A 152 -15.07 0.84 16.33
C CYS A 152 -14.73 0.15 17.66
N GLU A 153 -14.51 -1.17 17.63
CA GLU A 153 -14.10 -1.92 18.83
C GLU A 153 -12.75 -1.45 19.40
N LEU A 154 -11.84 -1.01 18.53
CA LEU A 154 -10.54 -0.46 18.91
C LEU A 154 -10.58 1.01 19.32
N GLY A 155 -11.73 1.69 19.26
CA GLY A 155 -11.86 3.12 19.55
C GLY A 155 -11.12 4.02 18.55
N ARG A 156 -11.01 3.59 17.28
CA ARG A 156 -10.28 4.26 16.19
C ARG A 156 -11.19 4.68 15.04
N GLU A 157 -12.50 4.66 15.23
CA GLU A 157 -13.52 5.00 14.21
C GLU A 157 -13.35 6.40 13.62
N HIS A 158 -12.78 7.34 14.39
CA HIS A 158 -12.52 8.72 13.95
C HIS A 158 -11.07 9.00 13.56
N ALA A 159 -10.15 8.04 13.79
CA ALA A 159 -8.77 8.21 13.36
C ALA A 159 -8.67 8.10 11.83
N PRO A 160 -7.71 8.78 11.18
CA PRO A 160 -7.45 8.61 9.75
C PRO A 160 -7.28 7.13 9.39
N PHE A 161 -7.85 6.72 8.26
CA PHE A 161 -7.75 5.37 7.76
C PHE A 161 -7.67 5.36 6.23
N HIS A 162 -6.62 4.74 5.73
CA HIS A 162 -6.34 4.59 4.32
C HIS A 162 -6.81 3.22 3.83
N VAL A 163 -7.72 3.20 2.87
CA VAL A 163 -8.12 2.00 2.14
C VAL A 163 -7.51 2.09 0.76
N ALA A 164 -6.48 1.27 0.51
CA ALA A 164 -5.82 1.13 -0.78
C ALA A 164 -6.20 -0.20 -1.42
N LEU A 165 -6.51 -0.19 -2.72
CA LEU A 165 -6.82 -1.39 -3.47
C LEU A 165 -5.99 -1.44 -4.75
N ALA A 166 -5.17 -2.49 -4.88
CA ALA A 166 -4.44 -2.80 -6.10
C ALA A 166 -5.30 -3.67 -7.01
N LEU A 167 -5.68 -3.13 -8.16
CA LEU A 167 -6.64 -3.72 -9.10
C LEU A 167 -5.99 -4.05 -10.42
N ASN A 168 -6.14 -5.27 -10.93
CA ASN A 168 -5.48 -5.65 -12.17
C ASN A 168 -6.16 -5.11 -13.44
N ASP A 169 -7.47 -4.88 -13.35
CA ASP A 169 -8.28 -4.31 -14.40
C ASP A 169 -9.40 -3.50 -13.72
N LEU A 170 -9.64 -2.30 -14.24
CA LEU A 170 -10.69 -1.40 -13.79
C LEU A 170 -11.46 -1.01 -15.05
N SER A 171 -12.57 -1.70 -15.28
CA SER A 171 -13.26 -1.64 -16.57
C SER A 171 -14.43 -0.65 -16.57
N GLU A 172 -15.01 -0.30 -15.42
CA GLU A 172 -16.24 0.50 -15.35
C GLU A 172 -16.21 1.59 -14.25
N LEU A 173 -16.67 2.79 -14.58
CA LEU A 173 -16.78 3.94 -13.66
C LEU A 173 -17.82 3.72 -12.55
N GLU A 174 -18.86 2.94 -12.83
CA GLU A 174 -19.90 2.67 -11.83
C GLU A 174 -19.37 1.84 -10.66
N GLU A 175 -18.50 0.88 -10.96
CA GLU A 175 -17.83 0.05 -9.96
C GLU A 175 -16.88 0.89 -9.08
N LEU A 176 -16.17 1.83 -9.71
CA LEU A 176 -15.33 2.79 -9.02
C LEU A 176 -16.12 3.63 -7.99
N HIS A 177 -17.26 4.20 -8.40
CA HIS A 177 -18.12 4.98 -7.49
C HIS A 177 -18.65 4.10 -6.34
N ARG A 178 -19.07 2.87 -6.63
CA ARG A 178 -19.54 1.93 -5.60
C ARG A 178 -18.46 1.64 -4.55
N LEU A 179 -17.21 1.48 -4.99
CA LEU A 179 -16.08 1.24 -4.09
C LEU A 179 -15.73 2.50 -3.27
N GLU A 180 -15.79 3.68 -3.88
CA GLU A 180 -15.59 4.96 -3.19
C GLU A 180 -16.65 5.17 -2.11
N GLU A 181 -17.93 4.94 -2.40
CA GLU A 181 -19.02 4.95 -1.42
C GLU A 181 -18.82 3.92 -0.29
N ALA A 182 -18.24 2.76 -0.62
CA ALA A 182 -17.84 1.75 0.36
C ALA A 182 -16.62 2.16 1.20
N GLY A 183 -15.99 3.30 0.92
CA GLY A 183 -14.89 3.88 1.69
C GLY A 183 -13.50 3.62 1.12
N LEU A 184 -13.39 3.24 -0.15
CA LEU A 184 -12.12 3.18 -0.86
C LEU A 184 -11.51 4.59 -0.97
N SER A 185 -10.29 4.76 -0.48
CA SER A 185 -9.61 6.07 -0.49
C SER A 185 -8.57 6.19 -1.60
N MET A 186 -7.97 5.07 -2.00
CA MET A 186 -6.86 5.01 -2.93
C MET A 186 -6.97 3.77 -3.83
N ILE A 187 -6.67 3.94 -5.10
CA ILE A 187 -6.47 2.83 -6.04
C ILE A 187 -5.01 2.81 -6.45
N ILE A 188 -4.40 1.64 -6.37
CA ILE A 188 -3.07 1.40 -6.92
C ILE A 188 -3.27 0.66 -8.23
N ASN A 189 -3.19 1.40 -9.31
CA ASN A 189 -3.44 0.89 -10.63
C ASN A 189 -2.12 0.36 -11.23
N PRO A 190 -2.03 -0.90 -11.64
CA PRO A 190 -1.28 -1.24 -12.83
C PRO A 190 -2.14 -0.76 -14.01
N PRO A 191 -1.68 0.15 -14.88
CA PRO A 191 -2.48 0.57 -16.03
C PRO A 191 -2.77 -0.62 -16.96
N ALA A 192 -2.07 -1.75 -16.76
CA ALA A 192 -2.57 -3.11 -16.75
C ALA A 192 -1.37 -4.01 -16.46
N MET A 193 -1.57 -5.27 -16.12
CA MET A 193 -0.51 -6.27 -16.36
C MET A 193 -0.05 -6.33 -17.84
N SER A 194 -0.68 -5.57 -18.76
CA SER A 194 -0.37 -5.50 -20.19
C SER A 194 0.28 -4.19 -20.70
N THR A 195 0.54 -3.18 -19.86
CA THR A 195 1.01 -1.84 -20.32
C THR A 195 2.52 -1.63 -20.28
N SER A 196 3.28 -2.52 -19.66
CA SER A 196 4.73 -2.41 -19.68
C SER A 196 5.38 -3.73 -19.33
N GLY A 197 5.60 -4.56 -20.34
CA GLY A 197 6.82 -5.36 -20.30
C GLY A 197 8.04 -4.41 -20.44
N GLU A 198 9.24 -4.92 -20.20
CA GLU A 198 10.48 -4.20 -20.54
C GLU A 198 10.53 -3.71 -22.00
N GLN A 199 9.68 -4.27 -22.87
CA GLN A 199 9.67 -4.04 -24.32
C GLN A 199 8.74 -2.90 -24.80
N THR A 200 7.91 -2.29 -23.94
CA THR A 200 7.01 -1.20 -24.34
C THR A 200 7.74 0.14 -24.38
N SER A 201 7.54 0.92 -25.44
CA SER A 201 8.17 2.24 -25.61
C SER A 201 7.63 3.29 -24.63
N LEU A 202 8.36 4.40 -24.45
CA LEU A 202 7.90 5.48 -23.57
C LEU A 202 6.64 6.17 -24.10
N ASP A 203 6.51 6.34 -25.42
CA ASP A 203 5.35 6.98 -26.05
C ASP A 203 4.07 6.15 -25.86
N GLU A 204 4.16 4.82 -26.01
CA GLU A 204 3.03 3.92 -25.75
C GLU A 204 2.60 3.97 -24.28
N LYS A 205 3.55 4.01 -23.34
CA LYS A 205 3.25 4.17 -21.90
C LYS A 205 2.55 5.50 -21.63
N ARG A 206 2.98 6.59 -22.27
CA ARG A 206 2.34 7.91 -22.16
C ARG A 206 0.90 7.85 -22.64
N GLU A 207 0.65 7.34 -23.85
CA GLU A 207 -0.69 7.26 -24.43
C GLU A 207 -1.65 6.47 -23.53
N GLN A 208 -1.18 5.37 -22.94
CA GLN A 208 -1.96 4.56 -22.00
C GLN A 208 -2.31 5.32 -20.72
N LEU A 209 -1.34 6.01 -20.11
CA LEU A 209 -1.58 6.82 -18.91
C LEU A 209 -2.55 7.97 -19.20
N GLU A 210 -2.40 8.67 -20.32
CA GLU A 210 -3.30 9.74 -20.75
C GLU A 210 -4.73 9.23 -21.01
N SER A 211 -4.86 8.08 -21.69
CA SER A 211 -6.16 7.45 -21.95
C SER A 211 -6.85 7.03 -20.65
N TYR A 212 -6.11 6.44 -19.71
CA TYR A 212 -6.64 6.06 -18.41
C TYR A 212 -7.08 7.29 -17.60
N ALA A 213 -6.23 8.31 -17.51
CA ALA A 213 -6.53 9.53 -16.78
C ALA A 213 -7.78 10.25 -17.30
N LYS A 214 -7.91 10.37 -18.63
CA LYS A 214 -9.12 10.92 -19.26
C LYS A 214 -10.38 10.14 -18.90
N ARG A 215 -10.28 8.83 -18.69
CA ARG A 215 -11.42 7.97 -18.40
C ARG A 215 -11.81 7.96 -16.93
N PHE A 216 -10.85 8.02 -16.01
CA PHE A 216 -11.08 7.73 -14.58
C PHE A 216 -10.68 8.84 -13.60
N ILE A 217 -9.80 9.78 -13.98
CA ILE A 217 -9.21 10.75 -13.04
C ILE A 217 -9.80 12.17 -13.23
N VAL A 218 -10.04 12.58 -14.47
CA VAL A 218 -10.41 13.98 -14.81
C VAL A 218 -11.93 14.26 -14.66
N HIS A 219 -12.64 13.47 -13.84
CA HIS A 219 -14.10 13.59 -13.64
C HIS A 219 -14.47 13.88 -12.19
#